data_AF-A0AAX3W5A6-F1
#
_entry.id   AF-A0AAX3W5A6-F1
#
_cell.length_a   1.000
_cell.length_b   1.000
_cell.length_c   1.000
_cell.angle_alpha   90.00
_cell.angle_beta   90.00
_cell.angle_gamma   90.00
#
_symmetry.space_group_name_H-M   'P 1'
#
loop_
_entity.id
_entity.type
_entity.pdbx_description
1 polymer ?
#
loop_
_entity_poly.entity_id
_entity_poly.type
_entity_poly.pdbx_seq_one_letter_code
_entity_poly.pdbx_strand_id
1 'polypeptide(L)'
;MKKYLKKEQYVQDDDVHHFEIETTKGGQFKYTTQFTITSDCKNLITFLIGQALMLPSETEFSIYDLLDMVGDDVYEDIYDDEVYAINILLEMYLEEHFTLYQLQEGEAENIIIKVFKR
;
A
#
# COMPACT_ATOMS: atom_id res chain seq x y z
N MET A 1 7.03 3.24 16.19
CA MET A 1 6.05 3.96 15.36
C MET A 1 6.79 4.72 14.26
N LYS A 2 6.40 4.52 13.00
CA LYS A 2 6.87 5.33 11.88
C LYS A 2 6.04 6.61 11.81
N LYS A 3 6.58 7.67 11.22
CA LYS A 3 5.85 8.89 10.86
C LYS A 3 6.09 9.17 9.39
N TYR A 4 5.03 9.55 8.69
CA TYR A 4 5.04 9.79 7.27
C TYR A 4 4.75 11.25 6.96
N LEU A 5 5.52 11.84 6.04
CA LEU A 5 5.19 13.11 5.39
C LEU A 5 5.13 12.85 3.90
N LYS A 6 3.92 12.88 3.35
CA LYS A 6 3.63 12.57 1.95
C LYS A 6 3.39 13.85 1.17
N LYS A 7 4.02 13.97 0.01
CA LYS A 7 3.68 14.92 -1.05
C LYS A 7 3.31 14.16 -2.30
N GLU A 8 2.32 14.68 -3.01
CA GLU A 8 1.83 14.12 -4.26
C GLU A 8 1.70 15.25 -5.28
N GLN A 9 2.20 15.00 -6.49
CA GLN A 9 2.05 15.89 -7.63
C GLN A 9 1.50 15.09 -8.81
N TYR A 10 0.37 15.53 -9.34
CA TYR A 10 -0.21 14.98 -10.55
C TYR A 10 0.28 15.74 -11.79
N VAL A 11 0.75 15.02 -12.80
CA VAL A 11 1.16 15.56 -14.09
C VAL A 11 0.14 15.12 -15.13
N GLN A 12 -0.75 16.05 -15.49
CA GLN A 12 -1.92 15.77 -16.31
C GLN A 12 -1.59 15.30 -17.73
N ASP A 13 -0.54 15.85 -18.34
CA ASP A 13 -0.17 15.53 -19.72
C ASP A 13 0.35 14.10 -19.87
N ASP A 14 0.94 13.56 -18.81
CA ASP A 14 1.52 12.22 -18.75
C ASP A 14 0.61 11.21 -18.03
N ASP A 15 -0.51 11.66 -17.45
CA ASP A 15 -1.44 10.88 -16.62
C ASP A 15 -0.76 10.07 -15.50
N VAL A 16 0.20 10.71 -14.81
CA VAL A 16 0.98 10.09 -13.73
C VAL A 16 0.95 10.92 -12.43
N HIS A 17 1.13 10.22 -11.32
CA HIS A 17 1.21 10.75 -9.97
C HIS A 17 2.61 10.51 -9.42
N HIS A 18 3.32 11.60 -9.10
CA HIS A 18 4.60 11.56 -8.43
C HIS A 18 4.41 11.66 -6.92
N PHE A 19 4.96 10.69 -6.20
CA PHE A 19 4.96 10.64 -4.75
C PHE A 19 6.35 10.88 -4.20
N GLU A 20 6.45 11.74 -3.18
CA GLU A 20 7.61 11.87 -2.31
C GLU A 20 7.18 11.61 -0.87
N ILE A 21 7.80 10.63 -0.23
CA ILE A 21 7.42 10.17 1.10
C ILE A 21 8.64 10.19 2.00
N GLU A 22 8.69 11.15 2.93
CA GLU A 22 9.65 11.12 4.04
C GLU A 22 9.11 10.20 5.13
N THR A 23 9.86 9.16 5.47
CA THR A 23 9.57 8.27 6.59
C THR A 23 10.58 8.47 7.71
N THR A 24 10.08 8.74 8.92
CA THR A 24 10.90 8.77 10.14
C THR A 24 10.58 7.57 11.02
N LYS A 25 11.57 6.73 11.32
CA LYS A 25 11.47 5.56 12.21
C LYS A 25 12.21 5.81 13.51
N GLY A 26 11.51 5.63 14.64
CA GLY A 26 12.09 5.76 15.98
C GLY A 26 12.58 7.18 16.32
N GLY A 27 12.14 8.19 15.57
CA GLY A 27 12.55 9.59 15.75
C GLY A 27 13.99 9.92 15.32
N GLN A 28 14.77 8.94 14.86
CA GLN A 28 16.20 9.10 14.58
C GLN A 28 16.58 8.68 13.15
N PHE A 29 15.98 7.60 12.63
CA PHE A 29 16.25 7.15 11.28
C PHE A 29 15.27 7.80 10.30
N LYS A 30 15.79 8.42 9.24
CA LYS A 30 15.00 9.08 8.20
C LYS A 30 15.41 8.59 6.82
N TYR A 31 14.43 8.35 5.96
CA TYR A 31 14.64 8.05 4.56
C TYR A 31 13.49 8.61 3.73
N THR A 32 13.78 8.88 2.46
CA THR A 32 12.79 9.34 1.49
C THR A 32 12.60 8.28 0.42
N THR A 33 11.34 7.98 0.11
CA THR A 33 11.00 7.09 -1.01
C THR A 33 10.23 7.89 -2.06
N GLN A 34 10.52 7.65 -3.33
CA GLN A 34 9.90 8.34 -4.45
C GLN A 34 9.37 7.34 -5.46
N PHE A 35 8.17 7.58 -5.97
CA PHE A 35 7.52 6.75 -6.99
C PHE A 35 6.83 7.65 -8.01
N THR A 36 6.76 7.15 -9.24
CA THR A 36 5.84 7.66 -10.26
C THR A 36 4.92 6.50 -10.60
N ILE A 37 3.61 6.71 -10.46
CA ILE A 37 2.61 5.70 -10.83
C ILE A 37 1.58 6.31 -11.77
N THR A 38 0.99 5.48 -12.61
CA THR A 38 -0.14 5.81 -13.48
C THR A 38 -1.39 6.11 -12.66
N SER A 39 -2.35 6.79 -13.29
CA SER A 39 -3.69 6.97 -12.70
C SER A 39 -4.40 5.64 -12.45
N ASP A 40 -4.20 4.61 -13.28
CA ASP A 40 -4.80 3.29 -13.09
C ASP A 40 -4.26 2.61 -11.82
N CYS A 41 -2.94 2.62 -11.61
CA CYS A 41 -2.35 2.14 -10.37
C CYS A 41 -2.88 2.91 -9.14
N LYS A 42 -3.04 4.23 -9.24
CA LYS A 42 -3.60 5.03 -8.14
C LYS A 42 -5.07 4.71 -7.87
N ASN A 43 -5.85 4.48 -8.92
CA ASN A 43 -7.26 4.09 -8.80
C ASN A 43 -7.38 2.74 -8.11
N LEU A 44 -6.53 1.78 -8.46
CA LEU A 44 -6.46 0.48 -7.78
C LEU A 44 -6.12 0.63 -6.29
N ILE A 45 -5.12 1.43 -5.92
CA ILE A 45 -4.80 1.71 -4.51
C ILE A 45 -6.02 2.29 -3.78
N THR A 46 -6.72 3.24 -4.40
CA THR A 46 -7.92 3.85 -3.82
C THR A 46 -9.03 2.83 -3.63
N PHE A 47 -9.20 1.93 -4.61
CA PHE A 47 -10.19 0.85 -4.56
C PHE A 47 -9.87 -0.14 -3.42
N LEU A 48 -8.61 -0.58 -3.31
CA LEU A 48 -8.15 -1.49 -2.25
C LEU A 48 -8.30 -0.88 -0.85
N ILE A 49 -8.04 0.43 -0.69
CA ILE A 49 -8.35 1.17 0.55
C ILE A 49 -9.85 1.09 0.85
N GLY A 50 -10.70 1.30 -0.16
CA GLY A 50 -12.15 1.17 -0.02
C GLY A 50 -12.56 -0.22 0.47
N GLN A 51 -12.01 -1.28 -0.13
CA GLN A 51 -12.25 -2.66 0.30
C GLN A 51 -11.87 -2.88 1.77
N ALA A 52 -10.65 -2.48 2.15
CA ALA A 52 -10.17 -2.60 3.54
C ALA A 52 -11.09 -1.89 4.55
N LEU A 53 -11.56 -0.69 4.21
CA LEU A 53 -12.48 0.09 5.04
C LEU A 53 -13.88 -0.52 5.12
N MET A 54 -14.27 -1.38 4.17
CA MET A 54 -15.60 -2.01 4.11
C MET A 54 -15.65 -3.41 4.71
N LEU A 55 -14.50 -4.06 4.94
CA LEU A 55 -14.43 -5.37 5.62
C LEU A 55 -15.22 -5.36 6.93
N PRO A 56 -15.85 -6.45 7.40
CA PRO A 56 -16.51 -6.46 8.71
C PRO A 56 -15.57 -6.05 9.86
N SER A 57 -16.11 -5.50 10.96
CA SER A 57 -15.31 -5.19 12.16
C SER A 57 -14.59 -6.45 12.67
N GLU A 58 -13.39 -6.28 13.21
CA GLU A 58 -12.53 -7.35 13.72
C GLU A 58 -12.00 -8.32 12.65
N THR A 59 -12.24 -8.06 11.37
CA THR A 59 -11.68 -8.87 10.27
C THR A 59 -10.16 -8.70 10.24
N GLU A 60 -9.46 -9.83 10.16
CA GLU A 60 -8.02 -9.88 9.92
C GLU A 60 -7.75 -9.98 8.42
N PHE A 61 -6.82 -9.18 7.91
CA PHE A 61 -6.51 -9.13 6.48
C PHE A 61 -5.09 -8.63 6.21
N SER A 62 -4.56 -8.96 5.05
CA SER A 62 -3.30 -8.48 4.49
C SER A 62 -3.54 -7.75 3.16
N ILE A 63 -2.49 -7.13 2.61
CA ILE A 63 -2.58 -6.53 1.26
C ILE A 63 -2.88 -7.60 0.20
N TYR A 64 -2.33 -8.81 0.36
CA TYR A 64 -2.59 -9.92 -0.57
C TYR A 64 -4.05 -10.36 -0.53
N ASP A 65 -4.68 -10.43 0.66
CA ASP A 65 -6.10 -10.73 0.75
C ASP A 65 -6.96 -9.70 0.00
N LEU A 66 -6.56 -8.42 0.05
CA LEU A 66 -7.26 -7.36 -0.71
C LEU A 66 -7.06 -7.52 -2.22
N LEU A 67 -5.85 -7.90 -2.67
CA LEU A 67 -5.56 -8.16 -4.08
C LEU A 67 -6.35 -9.38 -4.60
N ASP A 68 -6.38 -10.46 -3.82
CA ASP A 68 -7.15 -11.66 -4.14
C ASP A 68 -8.67 -11.37 -4.21
N MET A 69 -9.18 -10.46 -3.36
CA MET A 69 -10.58 -10.03 -3.39
C MET A 69 -10.96 -9.26 -4.65
N VAL A 70 -10.05 -8.47 -5.20
CA VAL A 70 -10.34 -7.68 -6.41
C VAL A 70 -10.17 -8.51 -7.68
N GLY A 71 -9.33 -9.54 -7.64
CA GLY A 71 -9.09 -10.46 -8.75
C GLY A 71 -8.01 -9.97 -9.71
N ASP A 72 -7.26 -10.92 -10.27
CA ASP A 72 -6.13 -10.66 -11.16
C ASP A 72 -6.52 -9.85 -12.40
N ASP A 73 -7.76 -10.02 -12.89
CA ASP A 73 -8.31 -9.29 -14.04
C ASP A 73 -8.42 -7.77 -13.80
N VAL A 74 -8.46 -7.33 -12.53
CA VAL A 74 -8.56 -5.91 -12.18
C VAL A 74 -7.19 -5.22 -12.16
N TYR A 75 -6.11 -5.98 -11.98
CA TYR A 75 -4.76 -5.43 -11.85
C TYR A 75 -3.72 -6.07 -12.77
N GLU A 76 -4.13 -6.92 -13.72
CA GLU A 76 -3.26 -7.53 -14.73
C GLU A 76 -2.52 -6.51 -15.61
N ASP A 77 -3.13 -5.33 -15.80
CA ASP A 77 -2.58 -4.24 -16.60
C ASP A 77 -1.61 -3.33 -15.81
N ILE A 78 -1.41 -3.58 -14.51
CA ILE A 78 -0.48 -2.82 -13.68
C ILE A 78 0.95 -3.30 -13.93
N TYR A 79 1.87 -2.36 -14.13
CA TYR A 79 3.28 -2.71 -14.32
C TYR A 79 3.86 -3.34 -13.05
N ASP A 80 4.70 -4.37 -13.19
CA ASP A 80 5.38 -5.04 -12.06
C ASP A 80 6.07 -4.05 -11.11
N ASP A 81 6.68 -2.99 -11.66
CA ASP A 81 7.35 -1.95 -10.88
C ASP A 81 6.36 -1.10 -10.02
N GLU A 82 5.11 -0.98 -10.46
CA GLU A 82 4.05 -0.27 -9.74
C GLU A 82 3.46 -1.11 -8.59
N VAL A 83 3.53 -2.45 -8.67
CA VAL A 83 3.12 -3.35 -7.58
C VAL A 83 3.92 -3.06 -6.30
N TYR A 84 5.20 -2.67 -6.43
CA TYR A 84 6.00 -2.25 -5.29
C TYR A 84 5.47 -0.95 -4.66
N ALA A 85 5.02 0.01 -5.48
CA ALA A 85 4.42 1.25 -5.00
C ALA A 85 3.06 1.00 -4.32
N ILE A 86 2.24 0.09 -4.86
CA ILE A 86 0.98 -0.35 -4.25
C ILE A 86 1.23 -0.86 -2.84
N ASN A 87 2.18 -1.78 -2.66
CA ASN A 87 2.50 -2.35 -1.37
C ASN A 87 2.90 -1.28 -0.34
N ILE A 88 3.79 -0.35 -0.72
CA ILE A 88 4.26 0.70 0.20
C ILE A 88 3.16 1.69 0.54
N LEU A 89 2.42 2.18 -0.46
CA LEU A 89 1.37 3.18 -0.27
C LEU A 89 0.20 2.61 0.53
N LEU A 90 -0.20 1.36 0.27
CA LEU A 90 -1.21 0.67 1.08
C LEU A 90 -0.70 0.39 2.47
N GLU A 91 0.49 -0.19 2.65
CA GLU A 91 1.03 -0.47 3.98
C GLU A 91 1.05 0.80 4.85
N MET A 92 1.47 1.93 4.30
CA MET A 92 1.46 3.20 5.01
C MET A 92 0.05 3.59 5.46
N TYR A 93 -0.93 3.52 4.56
CA TYR A 93 -2.32 3.81 4.89
C TYR A 93 -2.84 2.85 5.97
N LEU A 94 -2.57 1.56 5.83
CA LEU A 94 -3.06 0.53 6.74
C LEU A 94 -2.43 0.67 8.14
N GLU A 95 -1.13 0.97 8.23
CA GLU A 95 -0.44 1.22 9.51
C GLU A 95 -0.96 2.47 10.24
N GLU A 96 -1.53 3.45 9.53
CA GLU A 96 -2.13 4.64 10.12
C GLU A 96 -3.58 4.43 10.60
N HIS A 97 -4.31 3.52 9.96
CA HIS A 97 -5.76 3.38 10.16
C HIS A 97 -6.19 2.08 10.83
N PHE A 98 -5.35 1.05 10.82
CA PHE A 98 -5.66 -0.27 11.36
C PHE A 98 -4.62 -0.74 12.37
N THR A 99 -5.03 -1.66 13.24
CA THR A 99 -4.10 -2.24 14.20
C THR A 99 -3.29 -3.33 13.52
N LEU A 100 -1.96 -3.21 13.52
CA LEU A 100 -1.09 -4.33 13.15
C LEU A 100 -1.31 -5.47 14.15
N TYR A 101 -1.83 -6.60 13.66
CA TYR A 101 -2.21 -7.75 14.49
C TYR A 101 -1.09 -8.77 14.60
N GLN A 102 -0.52 -9.20 13.47
CA GLN A 102 0.56 -10.18 13.43
C GLN A 102 1.48 -10.02 12.22
N LEU A 103 2.65 -10.65 12.31
CA LEU A 103 3.59 -10.85 11.21
C LEU A 103 3.64 -12.35 10.88
N GLN A 104 3.44 -12.71 9.62
CA GLN A 104 3.49 -14.09 9.13
C GLN A 104 4.64 -14.28 8.14
N GLU A 105 5.21 -15.49 8.07
CA GLU A 105 6.13 -15.87 6.99
C GLU A 105 5.32 -16.30 5.77
N GLY A 106 5.59 -15.71 4.61
CA GLY A 106 4.98 -16.06 3.33
C GLY A 106 5.53 -17.37 2.76
N GLU A 107 4.78 -17.96 1.83
CA GLU A 107 5.10 -19.26 1.23
C GLU A 107 6.37 -19.27 0.36
N ALA A 108 6.82 -18.10 -0.13
CA ALA A 108 8.10 -17.91 -0.79
C ALA A 108 9.18 -17.48 0.24
N GLU A 109 10.30 -18.20 0.27
CA GLU A 109 11.36 -18.08 1.28
C GLU A 109 11.68 -16.62 1.68
N ASN A 110 11.40 -16.28 2.94
CA ASN A 110 11.72 -15.02 3.64
C ASN A 110 10.83 -13.78 3.40
N ILE A 111 9.61 -13.90 2.90
CA ILE A 111 8.68 -12.75 2.86
C ILE A 111 7.97 -12.61 4.22
N ILE A 112 8.06 -11.44 4.86
CA ILE A 112 7.25 -11.12 6.05
C ILE A 112 5.96 -10.45 5.59
N ILE A 113 4.82 -11.11 5.82
CA ILE A 113 3.48 -10.61 5.55
C ILE A 113 2.93 -9.90 6.79
N LYS A 114 2.37 -8.70 6.61
CA LYS A 114 1.68 -7.96 7.66
C LYS A 114 0.19 -8.24 7.62
N VAL A 115 -0.34 -8.63 8.78
CA VAL A 115 -1.78 -8.81 8.97
C VAL A 115 -2.28 -7.67 9.85
N PHE A 116 -3.30 -6.99 9.36
CA PHE A 116 -3.99 -5.89 10.00
C PHE A 116 -5.35 -6.38 10.49
N LYS A 117 -5.90 -5.65 11.47
CA LYS A 117 -7.26 -5.88 11.98
C LYS A 117 -8.06 -4.59 11.90
N ARG A 118 -9.27 -4.68 11.32
CA ARG A 118 -10.26 -3.59 11.27
C ARG A 118 -10.87 -3.34 12.63
#